data_AF-A0A182TL24-F1
#
_entry.id   AF-A0A182TL24-F1
#
_cell.length_a   1.000
_cell.length_b   1.000
_cell.length_c   1.000
_cell.angle_alpha   90.00
_cell.angle_beta   90.00
_cell.angle_gamma   90.00
#
_symmetry.space_group_name_H-M   'P 1'
#
loop_
_entity.id
_entity.type
_entity.pdbx_description
1 polymer ?
#
loop_
_entity_poly.entity_id
_entity_poly.type
_entity_poly.pdbx_seq_one_letter_code
_entity_poly.pdbx_strand_id
1 'polypeptide(L)'
;MYIFTLDTKIQELFVTGTRSGSMCLNDTIMQYAALPFGGVGPSGMGSYHGKYSFDTFVHKKSCLTKDFNPIGEKLAASRYPPYSESKLSFLSTLLKKRQGINLHFLPYLLMFGIGVASTLVVSTILKDDD
;
A
#
# COMPACT_ATOMS: atom_id res chain seq x y z
N MET A 1 -3.20 6.94 -29.16
CA MET A 1 -1.92 7.03 -29.89
C MET A 1 -1.60 5.66 -30.43
N TYR A 2 -1.19 5.55 -31.69
CA TYR A 2 -0.86 4.26 -32.33
C TYR A 2 0.60 4.29 -32.75
N ILE A 3 1.38 3.29 -32.34
CA ILE A 3 2.81 3.20 -32.62
C ILE A 3 3.08 1.84 -33.23
N PHE A 4 3.71 1.83 -34.40
CA PHE A 4 4.07 0.61 -35.11
C PHE A 4 5.59 0.49 -35.12
N THR A 5 6.12 -0.41 -34.29
CA THR A 5 7.54 -0.71 -34.20
C THR A 5 7.79 -2.03 -33.48
N LEU A 6 8.82 -2.74 -33.89
CA LEU A 6 9.33 -3.92 -33.19
C LEU A 6 10.47 -3.58 -32.21
N ASP A 7 11.03 -2.36 -32.28
CA ASP A 7 12.09 -1.93 -31.37
C ASP A 7 11.51 -1.55 -30.01
N THR A 8 11.85 -2.33 -28.99
CA THR A 8 11.38 -2.15 -27.60
C THR A 8 11.86 -0.84 -26.98
N LYS A 9 13.02 -0.32 -27.38
CA LYS A 9 13.53 0.97 -26.88
C LYS A 9 12.66 2.12 -27.37
N ILE A 10 12.21 2.04 -28.62
CA ILE A 10 11.29 3.03 -29.19
C ILE A 10 9.92 2.92 -28.50
N GLN A 11 9.41 1.70 -28.27
CA GLN A 11 8.17 1.51 -27.53
C GLN A 11 8.24 2.16 -26.14
N GLU A 12 9.29 1.89 -25.37
CA GLU A 12 9.48 2.46 -24.03
C GLU A 12 9.63 3.98 -24.04
N LEU A 13 10.37 4.52 -25.02
CA LEU A 13 10.52 5.97 -25.19
C LEU A 13 9.16 6.66 -25.33
N PHE A 14 8.25 6.11 -26.13
CA PHE A 14 6.93 6.71 -26.31
C PHE A 14 6.01 6.48 -25.11
N VAL A 15 6.03 5.28 -24.52
CA VAL A 15 5.23 4.95 -23.32
C VAL A 15 5.57 5.87 -22.16
N THR A 16 6.86 6.17 -21.96
CA THR A 16 7.34 7.00 -20.85
C THR A 16 7.42 8.49 -21.19
N GLY A 17 7.70 8.82 -22.45
CA GLY A 17 7.95 10.19 -22.90
C GLY A 17 6.73 10.96 -23.39
N THR A 18 5.56 10.30 -23.53
CA THR A 18 4.35 10.95 -24.03
C THR A 18 3.14 10.77 -23.13
N ARG A 19 2.20 11.72 -23.19
CA ARG A 19 0.92 11.67 -22.47
C ARG A 19 -0.21 11.56 -23.47
N SER A 20 -1.01 10.50 -23.37
CA SER A 20 -2.20 10.28 -24.19
C SER A 20 -3.30 9.58 -23.39
N GLY A 21 -4.56 9.66 -23.84
CA GLY A 21 -5.68 8.98 -23.16
C GLY A 21 -5.56 7.45 -23.25
N SER A 22 -5.14 6.94 -24.41
CA SER A 22 -4.82 5.54 -24.62
C SER A 22 -3.74 5.38 -25.69
N MET A 23 -3.03 4.26 -25.64
CA MET A 23 -1.96 3.91 -26.58
C MET A 23 -2.10 2.45 -27.02
N CYS A 24 -1.86 2.16 -28.29
CA CYS A 24 -1.64 0.80 -28.78
C CYS A 24 -0.32 0.69 -29.52
N LEU A 25 0.35 -0.43 -29.30
CA LEU A 25 1.56 -0.83 -29.99
C LEU A 25 1.20 -1.91 -31.00
N ASN A 26 1.58 -1.70 -32.26
CA ASN A 26 1.37 -2.62 -33.38
C ASN A 26 -0.08 -3.01 -33.65
N ASP A 27 -1.04 -2.20 -33.21
CA ASP A 27 -2.46 -2.40 -33.42
C ASP A 27 -3.21 -1.06 -33.34
N THR A 28 -4.49 -1.05 -33.74
CA THR A 28 -5.39 0.09 -33.64
C THR A 28 -6.72 -0.33 -33.04
N ILE A 29 -7.38 0.60 -32.33
CA ILE A 29 -8.77 0.49 -31.83
C ILE A 29 -8.99 -0.60 -30.76
N MET A 30 -8.16 -1.64 -30.69
CA MET A 30 -8.30 -2.77 -29.77
C MET A 30 -8.31 -2.36 -28.29
N GLN A 31 -7.76 -1.20 -27.93
CA GLN A 31 -7.88 -0.65 -26.57
C GLN A 31 -9.33 -0.40 -26.13
N TYR A 32 -10.29 -0.35 -27.07
CA TYR A 32 -11.71 -0.17 -26.79
C TYR A 32 -12.33 -1.38 -26.06
N ALA A 33 -11.80 -2.59 -26.18
CA ALA A 33 -12.51 -3.79 -25.75
C ALA A 33 -12.80 -3.88 -24.24
N ALA A 34 -11.81 -3.60 -23.37
CA ALA A 34 -11.95 -3.84 -21.92
C ALA A 34 -11.19 -2.86 -21.01
N LEU A 35 -10.43 -1.93 -21.59
CA LEU A 35 -9.63 -0.96 -20.84
C LEU A 35 -10.43 0.32 -20.56
N PRO A 36 -10.05 1.10 -19.53
CA PRO A 36 -10.68 2.40 -19.29
C PRO A 36 -10.52 3.29 -20.52
N PHE A 37 -11.64 3.68 -21.12
CA PHE A 37 -11.65 4.57 -22.28
C PHE A 37 -11.92 5.99 -21.83
N GLY A 38 -10.97 6.89 -22.12
CA GLY A 38 -11.00 8.27 -21.64
C GLY A 38 -9.95 9.15 -22.30
N GLY A 39 -10.16 10.46 -22.18
CA GLY A 39 -9.28 11.49 -22.71
C GLY A 39 -8.40 12.10 -21.64
N VAL A 40 -7.44 12.90 -22.08
CA VAL A 40 -6.58 13.69 -21.20
C VAL A 40 -6.28 15.07 -21.80
N GLY A 41 -6.44 16.12 -21.01
CA GLY A 41 -6.23 17.51 -21.47
C GLY A 41 -7.31 17.93 -22.48
N PRO A 42 -6.94 18.51 -23.64
CA PRO A 42 -7.92 18.92 -24.67
C PRO A 42 -8.78 17.77 -25.23
N SER A 43 -8.32 16.52 -25.10
CA SER A 43 -9.07 15.34 -25.55
C SER A 43 -10.15 14.86 -24.56
N GLY A 44 -10.24 15.47 -23.37
CA GLY A 44 -11.26 15.17 -22.37
C GLY A 44 -10.70 14.87 -20.98
N MET A 45 -11.58 14.43 -20.08
CA MET A 45 -11.26 14.03 -18.72
C MET A 45 -12.15 12.86 -18.27
N GLY A 46 -11.72 12.14 -17.24
CA GLY A 46 -12.41 10.96 -16.76
C GLY A 46 -12.25 9.76 -17.69
N SER A 47 -12.88 8.65 -17.33
CA SER A 47 -12.86 7.42 -18.13
C SER A 47 -14.10 6.58 -17.84
N TYR A 48 -14.46 5.71 -18.78
CA TYR A 48 -15.56 4.76 -18.63
C TYR A 48 -15.18 3.40 -19.24
N HIS A 49 -16.16 2.52 -19.42
CA HIS A 49 -16.12 1.07 -19.72
C HIS A 49 -16.19 0.16 -18.50
N GLY A 50 -17.07 -0.84 -18.57
CA GLY A 50 -17.29 -1.84 -17.52
C GLY A 50 -17.42 -1.21 -16.14
N LYS A 51 -16.53 -1.63 -15.23
CA LYS A 51 -16.45 -1.10 -13.86
C LYS A 51 -16.18 0.41 -13.83
N TYR A 52 -15.41 0.96 -14.76
CA TYR A 52 -15.09 2.39 -14.80
C TYR A 52 -16.32 3.24 -15.12
N SER A 53 -17.25 2.74 -15.97
CA SER A 53 -18.54 3.41 -16.16
C SER A 53 -19.33 3.48 -14.85
N PHE A 54 -19.43 2.36 -14.12
CA PHE A 54 -20.11 2.33 -12.82
C PHE A 54 -19.45 3.32 -11.86
N ASP A 55 -18.14 3.23 -11.68
CA ASP A 55 -17.37 4.13 -10.81
C ASP A 55 -17.53 5.62 -11.19
N THR A 56 -17.72 5.94 -12.48
CA THR A 56 -17.91 7.31 -12.98
C THR A 56 -19.29 7.87 -12.68
N PHE A 57 -20.33 7.04 -12.69
CA PHE A 57 -21.72 7.49 -12.47
C PHE A 57 -22.23 7.26 -11.05
N VAL A 58 -21.40 6.72 -10.15
CA VAL A 58 -21.75 6.51 -8.74
C VAL A 58 -20.98 7.44 -7.81
N HIS A 59 -21.68 7.87 -6.75
CA HIS A 59 -21.04 8.59 -5.65
C HIS A 59 -20.43 7.60 -4.65
N LYS A 60 -19.09 7.57 -4.55
CA LYS A 60 -18.37 6.78 -3.54
C LYS A 60 -18.50 7.45 -2.16
N LYS A 61 -19.61 7.19 -1.47
CA LYS A 61 -19.89 7.74 -0.13
C LYS A 61 -18.97 7.11 0.93
N SER A 62 -18.13 7.93 1.56
CA SER A 62 -17.36 7.52 2.72
C SER A 62 -18.23 7.51 3.97
N CYS A 63 -18.27 6.39 4.69
CA CYS A 63 -19.01 6.22 5.94
C CYS A 63 -18.08 5.65 7.01
N LEU A 64 -17.96 6.34 8.14
CA LEU A 64 -17.22 5.87 9.32
C LEU A 64 -18.20 5.70 10.49
N THR A 65 -18.23 4.51 11.06
CA THR A 65 -18.91 4.25 12.34
C THR A 65 -17.85 4.04 13.40
N LYS A 66 -17.88 4.86 14.45
CA LYS A 66 -16.97 4.75 15.60
C LYS A 66 -17.71 4.05 16.74
N ASP A 67 -17.04 3.12 17.39
CA ASP A 67 -17.52 2.45 18.59
C ASP A 67 -17.27 3.29 19.86
N PHE A 68 -18.08 3.05 20.89
CA PHE A 68 -17.96 3.72 22.20
C PHE A 68 -17.02 2.96 23.16
N ASN A 69 -16.11 2.13 22.64
CA ASN A 69 -15.20 1.36 23.48
C ASN A 69 -14.30 2.31 24.30
N PRO A 70 -14.34 2.25 25.64
CA PRO A 70 -13.56 3.15 26.50
C PRO A 70 -12.06 3.05 26.27
N ILE A 71 -11.53 1.89 25.87
CA ILE A 71 -10.11 1.69 25.61
C ILE A 71 -9.70 2.47 24.36
N GLY A 72 -10.47 2.34 23.28
CA GLY A 72 -10.24 3.08 22.02
C GLY A 72 -10.37 4.58 22.22
N GLU A 73 -11.34 5.02 23.01
CA GLU A 73 -11.53 6.43 23.32
C GLU A 73 -10.40 7.01 24.17
N LYS A 74 -9.90 6.26 25.16
CA LYS A 74 -8.72 6.66 25.95
C LYS A 74 -7.46 6.76 25.11
N LEU A 75 -7.23 5.81 24.19
CA LEU A 75 -6.07 5.87 23.27
C LEU A 75 -6.16 7.08 22.34
N ALA A 76 -7.36 7.42 21.91
CA ALA A 76 -7.64 8.54 21.03
C ALA A 76 -7.83 9.88 21.76
N ALA A 77 -7.70 9.91 23.10
CA ALA A 77 -7.95 11.07 23.94
C ALA A 77 -6.95 12.22 23.70
N SER A 78 -5.77 11.92 23.16
CA SER A 78 -4.78 12.92 22.75
C SER A 78 -5.28 13.87 21.66
N ARG A 79 -6.39 13.53 20.99
CA ARG A 79 -7.08 14.42 20.02
C ARG A 79 -7.89 15.54 20.68
N TYR A 80 -8.21 15.44 21.97
CA TYR A 80 -9.03 16.45 22.65
C TYR A 80 -8.20 17.39 23.55
N PRO A 81 -8.60 18.67 23.68
CA PRO A 81 -8.01 19.61 24.63
C PRO A 81 -8.15 19.17 26.10
N PRO A 82 -7.34 19.73 27.03
CA PRO A 82 -6.18 20.60 26.78
C PRO A 82 -5.00 19.81 26.21
N TYR A 83 -4.24 20.43 25.30
CA TYR A 83 -3.07 19.82 24.69
C TYR A 83 -1.86 19.99 25.59
N SER A 84 -1.21 18.88 25.94
CA SER A 84 0.07 18.84 26.65
C SER A 84 1.17 18.39 25.70
N GLU A 85 2.43 18.73 26.00
CA GLU A 85 3.59 18.27 25.25
C GLU A 85 3.63 16.74 25.11
N SER A 86 3.20 16.01 26.15
CA SER A 86 3.09 14.55 26.10
C SER A 86 2.04 14.04 25.11
N LYS A 87 0.84 14.66 25.05
CA LYS A 87 -0.20 14.31 24.09
C LYS A 87 0.23 14.60 22.65
N LEU A 88 0.90 15.74 22.43
CA LEU A 88 1.40 16.15 21.12
C LEU A 88 2.56 15.26 20.65
N SER A 89 3.49 14.92 21.55
CA SER A 89 4.58 13.97 21.28
C SER A 89 4.05 12.58 20.93
N PHE A 90 3.02 12.10 21.64
CA PHE A 90 2.36 10.84 21.33
C PHE A 90 1.67 10.86 19.96
N LEU A 91 0.89 11.91 19.67
CA LEU A 91 0.18 12.06 18.40
C LEU A 91 1.16 12.17 17.23
N SER A 92 2.23 12.96 17.37
CA SER A 92 3.26 13.09 16.34
C SER A 92 3.99 11.77 16.08
N THR A 93 4.24 10.98 17.13
CA THR A 93 4.85 9.65 17.01
C THR A 93 3.94 8.67 16.28
N LEU A 94 2.63 8.74 16.51
CA LEU A 94 1.64 7.93 15.80
C LEU A 94 1.50 8.32 14.31
N LEU A 95 1.51 9.62 14.02
CA LEU A 95 1.32 10.14 12.65
C LEU A 95 2.61 10.16 11.83
N LYS A 96 3.78 10.01 12.46
CA LYS A 96 5.07 10.00 11.76
C LYS A 96 5.10 8.86 10.75
N LYS A 97 5.45 9.18 9.50
CA LYS A 97 5.66 8.19 8.42
C LYS A 97 6.72 7.19 8.87
N ARG A 98 6.31 5.95 9.14
CA ARG A 98 7.24 4.87 9.49
C ARG A 98 7.89 4.35 8.22
N GLN A 99 9.20 4.47 8.12
CA GLN A 99 9.97 3.67 7.15
C GLN A 99 10.08 2.27 7.75
N GLY A 100 9.67 1.25 6.98
CA GLY A 100 9.68 -0.14 7.45
C GLY A 100 11.09 -0.55 7.87
N ILE A 101 11.22 -1.19 9.03
CA ILE A 101 12.49 -1.81 9.45
C ILE A 101 12.68 -3.05 8.57
N ASN A 102 13.84 -3.17 7.91
CA ASN A 102 14.16 -4.38 7.16
C ASN A 102 14.47 -5.52 8.14
N LEU A 103 13.46 -6.34 8.44
CA LEU A 103 13.50 -7.42 9.42
C LEU A 103 13.92 -8.77 8.83
N HIS A 104 14.58 -8.77 7.66
CA HIS A 104 14.96 -10.00 6.96
C HIS A 104 15.73 -11.00 7.84
N PHE A 105 16.52 -10.52 8.81
CA PHE A 105 17.35 -11.35 9.70
C PHE A 105 16.71 -11.72 11.05
N LEU A 106 15.60 -11.07 11.44
CA LEU A 106 14.96 -11.33 12.73
C LEU A 106 14.47 -12.78 12.91
N PRO A 107 13.87 -13.47 11.91
CA PRO A 107 13.44 -14.86 12.11
C PRO A 107 14.62 -15.80 12.37
N TYR A 108 15.78 -15.55 11.75
CA TYR A 108 16.99 -16.35 11.98
C TYR A 108 17.53 -16.17 13.40
N LEU A 109 17.51 -14.94 13.92
CA LEU A 109 17.92 -14.65 15.30
C LEU A 109 17.01 -15.34 16.33
N LEU A 110 15.68 -15.35 16.09
CA LEU A 110 14.72 -16.03 16.95
C LEU A 110 14.91 -17.55 16.90
N MET A 111 15.11 -18.13 15.72
CA MET A 111 15.39 -19.57 15.58
C MET A 111 16.69 -19.98 16.27
N PHE A 112 17.73 -19.15 16.17
CA PHE A 112 18.98 -19.36 16.91
C PHE A 112 18.75 -19.30 18.43
N GLY A 113 18.01 -18.30 18.91
CA GLY A 113 17.67 -18.17 20.32
C GLY A 113 16.87 -19.35 20.88
N ILE A 114 15.89 -19.85 20.12
CA ILE A 114 15.12 -21.06 20.48
C ILE A 114 16.05 -22.28 20.52
N GLY A 115 16.96 -22.40 19.55
CA GLY A 115 17.97 -23.46 19.51
C GLY A 115 18.85 -23.47 20.78
N VAL A 116 19.42 -22.33 21.16
CA VAL A 116 20.24 -22.19 22.37
C VAL A 116 19.43 -22.47 23.65
N ALA A 117 18.18 -22.01 23.72
CA ALA A 117 17.32 -22.28 24.87
C ALA A 117 17.02 -23.78 25.01
N SER A 118 16.75 -24.47 23.88
CA SER A 118 16.49 -25.91 23.90
C SER A 118 17.70 -26.72 24.38
N THR A 119 18.91 -26.37 23.97
CA THR A 119 20.12 -27.07 24.40
C THR A 119 20.42 -26.84 25.87
N LEU A 120 20.20 -25.63 26.38
CA LEU A 120 20.34 -25.34 27.81
C LEU A 120 19.34 -26.14 28.65
N VAL A 121 18.06 -26.20 28.24
CA VAL A 121 17.03 -26.98 28.95
C VAL A 121 17.39 -28.48 28.98
N VAL A 122 17.86 -29.03 27.86
CA VAL A 122 18.33 -30.43 27.82
C VAL A 122 19.53 -30.63 28.75
N SER A 123 20.48 -29.68 28.77
CA SER A 123 21.67 -29.77 29.63
C SER A 123 21.33 -29.68 31.13
N THR A 124 20.28 -28.95 31.51
CA THR A 124 19.85 -28.87 32.91
C THR A 124 19.12 -30.13 33.35
N ILE A 125 18.28 -30.72 32.48
CA ILE A 125 17.58 -31.97 32.77
C ILE A 125 18.57 -33.12 32.94
N LEU A 126 19.55 -33.25 32.03
CA LEU A 126 20.58 -34.29 32.12
C LEU A 126 21.50 -34.15 33.35
N LYS A 127 21.57 -32.96 33.96
CA LYS A 127 22.38 -32.70 35.16
C LYS A 127 21.63 -32.98 36.46
N ASP A 128 20.31 -33.04 36.42
CA ASP A 128 19.46 -33.41 37.56
C ASP A 128 19.25 -34.94 37.67
N ASP A 129 19.58 -35.71 36.61
CA ASP A 129 19.45 -37.17 36.55
C ASP A 129 20.74 -37.95 36.98
N ASP A 130 21.85 -37.26 37.28
CA ASP A 130 23.12 -37.81 37.84
C ASP A 130 23.24 -37.52 39.36
#